data_AF-A0A6A7KXI0-F1
#
_entry.id   AF-A0A6A7KXI0-F1
#
_cell.length_a   1.000
_cell.length_b   1.000
_cell.length_c   1.000
_cell.angle_alpha   90.00
_cell.angle_beta   90.00
_cell.angle_gamma   90.00
#
_symmetry.space_group_name_H-M   'P 1'
#
loop_
_entity.id
_entity.type
_entity.pdbx_description
1 polymer ?
#
loop_
_entity_poly.entity_id
_entity_poly.type
_entity_poly.pdbx_seq_one_letter_code
_entity_poly.pdbx_strand_id
1 'polypeptide(L)' 'MTDRNRDRERRAEARLRGFKLHLLGYFLVVAVLAAINLLATPETIWFVWPMVGWGTVLAIHTAWAMGLFDILGGKD' A
#
# COMPACT_ATOMS: atom_id res chain seq x y z
N MET A 1 8.21 26.09 21.81
CA MET A 1 6.93 25.43 21.44
C MET A 1 6.87 25.03 19.96
N THR A 2 7.67 25.62 19.07
CA THR A 2 7.65 25.41 17.60
C THR A 2 8.33 24.14 17.08
N ASP A 3 9.35 23.62 17.77
CA ASP A 3 10.17 22.49 17.30
C ASP A 3 9.37 21.16 17.24
N ARG A 4 8.60 20.89 18.30
CA ARG A 4 7.79 19.68 18.44
C ARG A 4 6.68 19.54 17.37
N ASN A 5 6.25 20.65 16.76
CA ASN A 5 5.23 20.61 15.70
C ASN A 5 5.86 20.25 14.34
N ARG A 6 7.03 20.83 14.03
CA ARG A 6 7.79 20.50 12.80
C ARG A 6 8.21 19.04 12.75
N ASP A 7 8.57 18.44 13.88
CA ASP A 7 8.92 17.02 13.95
C ASP A 7 7.73 16.10 13.64
N ARG A 8 6.53 16.48 14.10
CA ARG A 8 5.29 15.74 13.81
C ARG A 8 4.94 15.83 12.33
N GLU A 9 5.04 17.03 11.75
CA GLU A 9 4.82 17.28 10.32
C GLU A 9 5.80 16.48 9.46
N ARG A 10 7.10 16.51 9.78
CA ARG A 10 8.15 15.73 9.07
C ARG A 10 7.91 14.22 9.14
N ARG A 11 7.50 13.70 10.30
CA ARG A 11 7.18 12.28 10.47
C ARG A 11 5.93 11.88 9.69
N ALA A 12 4.91 12.72 9.67
CA ALA A 12 3.71 12.49 8.87
C ALA A 12 4.03 12.47 7.37
N GLU A 13 4.83 13.42 6.88
CA GLU A 13 5.29 13.44 5.49
C GLU A 13 6.13 12.22 5.12
N ALA A 14 7.06 11.80 5.99
CA ALA A 14 7.90 10.64 5.72
C ALA A 14 7.07 9.34 5.60
N ARG A 15 6.05 9.18 6.44
CA ARG A 15 5.10 8.05 6.36
C ARG A 15 4.31 8.07 5.05
N LEU A 16 3.78 9.22 4.67
CA LEU A 16 3.04 9.40 3.42
C LEU A 16 3.92 9.10 2.19
N ARG A 17 5.19 9.55 2.20
CA ARG A 17 6.14 9.28 1.11
C ARG A 17 6.48 7.79 1.01
N GLY A 18 6.76 7.13 2.14
CA GLY A 18 7.02 5.69 2.18
C GLY A 18 5.84 4.87 1.67
N PHE A 19 4.61 5.25 2.06
CA PHE A 19 3.37 4.64 1.58
C PHE A 19 3.17 4.83 0.07
N LYS A 20 3.35 6.06 -0.45
CA LYS A 20 3.23 6.34 -1.88
C LYS A 20 4.20 5.51 -2.72
N LEU A 21 5.44 5.36 -2.27
CA LEU A 21 6.44 4.53 -2.96
C LEU A 21 6.05 3.05 -2.97
N HIS A 22 5.52 2.52 -1.86
CA HIS A 22 5.03 1.14 -1.81
C HIS A 22 3.84 0.93 -2.74
N LEU A 23 2.88 1.86 -2.76
CA LEU A 23 1.71 1.79 -3.63
C LEU A 23 2.12 1.86 -5.11
N LEU A 24 3.04 2.75 -5.46
CA LEU A 24 3.57 2.85 -6.82
C LEU A 24 4.30 1.57 -7.24
N GLY A 25 5.11 1.00 -6.34
CA GLY A 25 5.78 -0.28 -6.54
C GLY A 25 4.78 -1.42 -6.76
N TYR A 26 3.70 -1.46 -5.99
CA TYR A 26 2.62 -2.44 -6.18
C TYR A 26 1.99 -2.33 -7.58
N PHE A 27 1.64 -1.13 -8.03
CA PHE A 27 1.10 -0.93 -9.38
C PHE A 27 2.08 -1.34 -10.48
N LEU A 28 3.37 -1.03 -10.32
CA LEU A 28 4.42 -1.45 -11.25
C LEU A 28 4.54 -2.97 -11.31
N VAL A 29 4.55 -3.65 -10.16
CA VAL A 29 4.62 -5.11 -10.08
C VAL A 29 3.40 -5.74 -10.77
N VAL A 30 2.19 -5.27 -10.47
CA VAL A 30 0.96 -5.76 -11.13
C VAL A 30 0.99 -5.54 -12.63
N ALA A 31 1.46 -4.38 -13.11
CA ALA A 31 1.59 -4.09 -14.53
C ALA A 31 2.60 -5.01 -15.23
N VAL A 32 3.75 -5.27 -14.59
CA VAL A 32 4.76 -6.22 -15.10
C VAL A 32 4.20 -7.64 -15.13
N LEU A 33 3.51 -8.10 -14.08
CA LEU A 33 2.87 -9.41 -14.06
C LEU A 33 1.78 -9.54 -15.13
N ALA A 34 0.98 -8.50 -15.34
CA ALA A 34 -0.02 -8.49 -16.40
C ALA A 34 0.64 -8.60 -17.78
N ALA A 35 1.73 -7.88 -18.02
CA ALA A 35 2.50 -8.00 -19.27
C ALA A 35 3.07 -9.41 -19.44
N ILE A 36 3.66 -10.00 -18.40
CA ILE A 36 4.17 -11.38 -18.44
C ILE A 36 3.04 -12.37 -18.72
N ASN A 37 1.87 -12.22 -18.09
CA ASN A 37 0.72 -13.09 -18.32
C ASN A 37 0.26 -13.04 -19.77
N LEU A 38 0.15 -11.84 -20.35
CA LEU A 38 -0.28 -11.67 -21.73
C LEU A 38 0.75 -12.20 -22.74
N LEU A 39 2.04 -12.12 -22.41
CA LEU A 39 3.12 -12.58 -23.29
C LEU A 39 3.43 -14.08 -23.16
N ALA A 40 3.36 -14.64 -21.95
CA ALA A 40 3.76 -16.02 -21.68
C ALA A 40 2.58 -17.01 -21.79
N THR A 41 1.41 -16.63 -21.27
CA THR A 41 0.24 -17.52 -21.17
C THR A 41 -1.06 -16.72 -21.26
N PRO A 42 -1.40 -16.18 -22.46
CA PRO A 42 -2.62 -15.39 -22.64
C PRO A 42 -3.90 -16.20 -22.37
N GLU A 43 -3.85 -17.53 -22.55
CA GLU A 43 -4.95 -18.45 -22.28
C GLU A 43 -5.36 -18.48 -20.79
N THR A 44 -4.43 -18.16 -19.87
CA THR A 44 -4.62 -18.32 -18.43
C THR A 44 -4.32 -17.02 -17.71
N ILE A 45 -5.34 -16.41 -17.12
CA ILE A 45 -5.23 -15.17 -16.37
C ILE A 45 -4.78 -15.48 -14.93
N TRP A 46 -3.48 -15.70 -14.74
CA TRP A 46 -2.89 -15.99 -13.43
C TRP A 46 -2.49 -14.73 -12.65
N PHE A 47 -2.25 -13.59 -13.32
CA PHE A 47 -1.82 -12.35 -12.64
C PHE A 47 -2.84 -11.81 -11.61
N VAL A 48 -4.12 -12.19 -11.73
CA VAL A 48 -5.19 -11.79 -10.80
C VAL A 48 -4.95 -12.36 -9.40
N TRP A 49 -4.37 -13.55 -9.28
CA TRP A 49 -4.07 -14.17 -7.98
C TRP A 49 -3.10 -13.35 -7.11
N PRO A 50 -1.90 -12.98 -7.60
CA PRO A 50 -1.01 -12.09 -6.87
C PRO A 50 -1.60 -10.69 -6.71
N MET A 51 -2.35 -10.18 -7.69
CA MET A 51 -3.02 -8.87 -7.56
C MET A 51 -3.99 -8.85 -6.38
N VAL A 52 -4.90 -9.82 -6.27
CA VAL A 52 -5.90 -9.91 -5.20
C VAL A 52 -5.25 -10.29 -3.87
N GLY A 53 -4.37 -11.29 -3.86
CA GLY A 53 -3.70 -11.74 -2.64
C GLY A 53 -2.84 -10.64 -2.02
N TRP A 54 -1.95 -10.04 -2.81
CA TRP A 54 -1.03 -9.03 -2.30
C TRP A 54 -1.74 -7.69 -2.09
N GLY A 55 -2.73 -7.36 -2.93
CA GLY A 55 -3.56 -6.17 -2.76
C GLY A 55 -4.33 -6.19 -1.44
N THR A 56 -4.86 -7.35 -1.04
CA THR A 56 -5.58 -7.51 0.24
C THR A 56 -4.65 -7.31 1.43
N VAL A 57 -3.46 -7.94 1.42
CA VAL A 57 -2.46 -7.77 2.49
C VAL A 57 -1.99 -6.31 2.59
N LEU A 58 -1.75 -5.66 1.45
CA LEU A 58 -1.34 -4.25 1.41
C LEU A 58 -2.44 -3.34 1.93
N ALA A 59 -3.70 -3.58 1.56
CA ALA A 59 -4.85 -2.82 2.04
C ALA A 59 -4.98 -2.93 3.57
N ILE A 60 -4.86 -4.14 4.12
CA ILE A 60 -4.89 -4.37 5.58
C ILE A 60 -3.72 -3.68 6.26
N HIS A 61 -2.50 -3.84 5.75
CA HIS A 61 -1.30 -3.22 6.35
C HIS A 61 -1.38 -1.70 6.33
N THR A 62 -1.92 -1.13 5.24
CA THR A 62 -2.13 0.31 5.11
C THR A 62 -3.22 0.80 6.04
N ALA A 63 -4.36 0.12 6.11
CA ALA A 63 -5.45 0.46 7.02
C ALA A 63 -4.96 0.45 8.48
N TRP A 64 -4.14 -0.55 8.84
CA TRP A 64 -3.55 -0.66 10.16
C TRP A 64 -2.50 0.44 10.42
N ALA A 65 -1.58 0.68 9.49
CA ALA A 65 -0.53 1.71 9.61
C ALA A 65 -1.06 3.15 9.63
N MET A 66 -2.19 3.41 8.96
CA MET A 66 -2.89 4.70 8.97
C MET A 66 -3.77 4.89 10.22
N GLY A 67 -3.85 3.90 11.11
CA GLY A 67 -4.65 3.99 12.33
C GLY A 67 -6.16 3.93 12.07
N LEU A 68 -6.60 3.28 10.98
CA LEU A 68 -8.04 3.09 10.72
C LEU A 68 -8.71 2.31 11.87
N PHE A 69 -7.98 1.40 12.50
CA PHE A 69 -8.43 0.69 13.70
C PHE A 69 -8.39 1.56 14.97
N ASP A 70 -7.52 2.57 15.06
CA ASP A 70 -7.52 3.53 16.17
C ASP A 70 -8.72 4.50 16.10
N ILE A 71 -9.28 4.72 14.89
CA ILE A 71 -10.49 5.52 14.68
C ILE A 71 -11.76 4.73 15.04
N LEU A 72 -11.75 3.41 14.83
CA LEU A 72 -12.89 2.52 15.17
C LEU A 72 -12.85 2.02 16.62
N GLY A 73 -11.66 1.91 17.22
CA GLY A 73 -11.45 1.67 18.65
C GLY A 73 -11.61 2.97 19.43
N GLY A 74 -12.86 3.37 19.68
CA GLY A 74 -13.15 4.39 20.67
C GLY A 74 -12.40 4.10 21.97
N LYS A 75 -11.59 5.06 22.39
CA LYS A 75 -10.94 5.05 23.70
C LYS A 75 -12.01 5.16 24.78
N ASP A 76 -11.99 4.23 25.70
CA ASP A 76 -12.25 4.46 27.12
C ASP A 76 -10.91 4.45 27.88
#